data_AF-A0A969JVB9-F1
#
_entry.id   AF-A0A969JVB9-F1
#
_cell.length_a   1.000
_cell.length_b   1.000
_cell.length_c   1.000
_cell.angle_alpha   90.00
_cell.angle_beta   90.00
_cell.angle_gamma   90.00
#
_symmetry.space_group_name_H-M   'P 1'
#
loop_
_entity.id
_entity.type
_entity.pdbx_description
1 polymer ?
#
loop_
_entity_poly.entity_id
_entity_poly.type
_entity_poly.pdbx_seq_one_letter_code
_entity_poly.pdbx_strand_id
1 'polypeptide(L)'
;MVKSLSPSLFHVGGSLPLNAVTYVSRQADDLLYQAVANGEFCYVFNSRQMGKSSLRVQAMRRLVETGVQCVAIDLTTIGTQHITPEQWYASLQPCCCRS
;
A
#
# COMPACT_ATOMS: atom_id res chain seq x y z
N MET A 1 -0.14 -13.30 35.73
CA MET A 1 -0.86 -12.11 35.20
C MET A 1 -1.10 -12.35 33.72
N VAL A 2 -2.25 -12.93 33.38
CA VAL A 2 -2.61 -13.32 32.00
C VAL A 2 -3.11 -12.07 31.29
N LYS A 3 -2.37 -11.57 30.29
CA LYS A 3 -2.84 -10.43 29.47
C LYS A 3 -3.98 -10.91 28.57
N SER A 4 -5.16 -10.36 28.82
CA SER A 4 -6.34 -10.46 27.95
C SER A 4 -5.97 -10.10 26.51
N LEU A 5 -6.12 -11.05 25.60
CA LEU A 5 -6.03 -10.85 24.15
C LEU A 5 -7.45 -10.86 23.60
N SER A 6 -8.00 -9.69 23.33
CA SER A 6 -9.14 -9.57 22.43
C SER A 6 -8.88 -8.49 21.38
N PRO A 7 -8.07 -8.76 20.35
CA PRO A 7 -8.26 -8.11 19.07
C PRO A 7 -9.36 -8.89 18.34
N SER A 8 -10.33 -8.20 17.75
CA SER A 8 -11.19 -8.80 16.74
C SER A 8 -10.29 -9.42 15.65
N LEU A 9 -10.11 -10.74 15.71
CA LEU A 9 -9.25 -11.57 14.84
C LEU A 9 -9.64 -11.53 13.36
N PHE A 10 -10.67 -10.75 13.02
CA PHE A 10 -11.25 -10.70 11.71
C PHE A 10 -11.38 -9.25 11.26
N HIS A 11 -10.65 -8.91 10.19
CA HIS A 11 -10.74 -7.61 9.53
C HIS A 11 -11.48 -7.79 8.21
N VAL A 12 -12.60 -7.08 8.06
CA VAL A 12 -13.44 -7.16 6.86
C VAL A 12 -13.26 -5.89 6.04
N GLY A 13 -12.84 -6.06 4.78
CA GLY A 13 -12.63 -4.96 3.84
C GLY A 13 -11.26 -4.28 3.98
N GLY A 14 -10.91 -3.44 3.01
CA GLY A 14 -9.70 -2.61 3.07
C GLY A 14 -8.36 -3.35 3.03
N SER A 15 -7.30 -2.62 3.38
CA SER A 15 -5.96 -3.16 3.64
C SER A 15 -5.79 -3.50 5.10
N LEU A 16 -5.14 -4.63 5.38
CA LEU A 16 -4.73 -4.98 6.74
C LEU A 16 -3.71 -3.96 7.27
N PRO A 17 -3.80 -3.57 8.56
CA PRO A 17 -2.79 -2.73 9.18
C PRO A 17 -1.43 -3.45 9.20
N LEU A 18 -0.35 -2.68 9.21
CA LEU A 18 1.03 -3.19 9.19
C LEU A 18 1.32 -4.21 10.30
N ASN A 19 0.68 -4.04 11.45
CA ASN A 19 0.88 -4.84 12.66
C ASN A 19 -0.21 -5.93 12.80
N ALA A 20 -0.98 -6.22 11.75
CA ALA A 20 -2.01 -7.24 11.79
C ALA A 20 -1.39 -8.61 12.02
N VAL A 21 -1.69 -9.23 13.16
CA VAL A 21 -1.30 -10.62 13.47
C VAL A 21 -1.90 -11.64 12.50
N THR A 22 -2.90 -11.23 11.72
CA THR A 22 -3.59 -12.04 10.70
C THR A 22 -2.98 -11.91 9.30
N TYR A 23 -1.95 -11.09 9.13
CA TYR A 23 -1.25 -10.98 7.85
C TYR A 23 -0.38 -12.23 7.63
N VAL A 24 -0.60 -12.90 6.50
CA VAL A 24 0.23 -14.03 6.06
C VAL A 24 1.14 -13.55 4.94
N SER A 25 2.46 -13.59 5.16
CA SER A 25 3.45 -13.31 4.12
C SER A 25 3.34 -14.31 2.98
N ARG A 26 3.46 -13.81 1.75
CA ARG A 26 3.41 -14.59 0.52
C ARG A 26 4.71 -14.41 -0.25
N GLN A 27 4.96 -15.30 -1.20
CA GLN A 27 6.08 -15.14 -2.14
C GLN A 27 6.02 -13.78 -2.88
N ALA A 28 4.81 -13.28 -3.15
CA ALA A 28 4.61 -11.99 -3.81
C ALA A 28 5.16 -10.79 -3.00
N ASP A 29 5.25 -10.89 -1.68
CA ASP A 29 5.80 -9.80 -0.83
C ASP A 29 7.27 -9.55 -1.14
N ASP A 30 8.05 -10.63 -1.25
CA ASP A 30 9.47 -10.54 -1.56
C ASP A 30 9.71 -10.18 -3.02
N LEU A 31 8.95 -10.75 -3.94
CA LEU A 31 9.04 -10.43 -5.37
C LEU A 31 8.76 -8.95 -5.63
N LEU A 32 7.68 -8.41 -5.05
CA LEU A 32 7.34 -7.00 -5.22
C LEU A 32 8.40 -6.09 -4.58
N TYR A 33 8.84 -6.40 -3.37
CA TYR A 33 9.87 -5.62 -2.70
C TYR A 33 11.17 -5.58 -3.50
N GLN A 34 11.66 -6.72 -3.99
CA GLN A 34 12.91 -6.80 -4.74
C GLN A 34 12.82 -6.06 -6.08
N ALA A 35 11.74 -6.27 -6.83
CA ALA A 35 11.55 -5.59 -8.11
C ALA A 35 11.48 -4.07 -7.94
N VAL A 36 10.70 -3.57 -6.96
CA VAL A 36 10.62 -2.12 -6.69
C VAL A 36 11.94 -1.56 -6.16
N ALA A 37 12.65 -2.30 -5.30
CA ALA A 37 13.98 -1.89 -4.82
C ALA A 37 15.02 -1.79 -5.95
N ASN A 38 14.85 -2.58 -7.02
CA ASN A 38 15.67 -2.51 -8.23
C ASN A 38 15.23 -1.40 -9.21
N GLY A 39 14.20 -0.63 -8.87
CA GLY A 39 13.65 0.43 -9.73
C GLY A 39 12.76 -0.10 -10.86
N GLU A 40 12.27 -1.34 -10.75
CA GLU A 40 11.38 -1.92 -11.75
C GLU A 40 9.94 -1.43 -11.58
N PHE A 41 9.24 -1.32 -12.71
CA PHE A 41 7.84 -0.94 -12.73
C PHE A 41 6.94 -2.18 -12.62
N CYS A 42 6.30 -2.36 -11.47
CA CYS A 42 5.53 -3.56 -11.15
C CYS A 42 4.01 -3.36 -11.28
N TYR A 43 3.33 -4.33 -11.90
CA TYR A 43 1.87 -4.40 -11.95
C TYR A 43 1.33 -5.53 -11.07
N VAL A 44 0.44 -5.19 -10.13
CA VAL A 44 -0.20 -6.16 -9.24
C VAL A 44 -1.69 -6.30 -9.60
N PHE A 45 -2.02 -7.30 -10.42
CA PHE A 45 -3.40 -7.65 -10.75
C PHE A 45 -3.85 -8.89 -9.97
N ASN A 46 -4.94 -8.75 -9.21
CA ASN A 46 -5.56 -9.87 -8.49
C ASN A 46 -7.06 -9.59 -8.29
N SER A 47 -7.83 -10.64 -8.02
CA SER A 47 -9.26 -10.57 -7.70
C SER A 47 -9.55 -9.58 -6.54
N ARG A 48 -10.80 -9.10 -6.48
CA ARG A 48 -11.25 -8.18 -5.43
C ARG A 48 -11.02 -8.83 -4.05
N GLN A 49 -10.67 -8.01 -3.06
CA GLN A 49 -10.47 -8.43 -1.66
C GLN A 49 -9.37 -9.49 -1.38
N MET A 50 -8.46 -9.78 -2.33
CA MET A 50 -7.32 -10.69 -2.12
C MET A 50 -6.09 -10.08 -1.42
N GLY A 51 -6.23 -8.92 -0.76
CA GLY A 51 -5.13 -8.31 0.01
C GLY A 51 -4.05 -7.57 -0.80
N LYS A 52 -4.34 -7.17 -2.05
CA LYS A 52 -3.45 -6.32 -2.88
C LYS A 52 -2.99 -5.05 -2.18
N SER A 53 -3.92 -4.36 -1.53
CA SER A 53 -3.61 -3.13 -0.79
C SER A 53 -2.73 -3.41 0.42
N SER A 54 -2.92 -4.56 1.09
CA SER A 54 -2.04 -5.00 2.18
C SER A 54 -0.63 -5.31 1.68
N LEU A 55 -0.50 -5.96 0.52
CA LEU A 55 0.79 -6.25 -0.12
C LEU A 55 1.57 -4.95 -0.40
N ARG A 56 0.92 -3.94 -0.98
CA ARG A 56 1.51 -2.60 -1.19
C ARG A 56 2.00 -2.00 0.12
N VAL A 57 1.17 -2.04 1.15
CA VAL A 57 1.47 -1.43 2.46
C VAL A 57 2.68 -2.10 3.12
N GLN A 58 2.81 -3.42 3.04
CA GLN A 58 3.98 -4.14 3.55
C GLN A 58 5.25 -3.84 2.75
N ALA A 59 5.17 -3.81 1.41
CA ALA A 59 6.31 -3.48 0.56
C ALA A 59 6.81 -2.04 0.81
N MET A 60 5.88 -1.07 0.89
CA MET A 60 6.22 0.33 1.21
C MET A 60 6.87 0.46 2.58
N ARG A 61 6.39 -0.25 3.60
CA ARG A 61 7.03 -0.23 4.93
C ARG A 61 8.49 -0.66 4.85
N ARG A 62 8.77 -1.78 4.18
CA ARG A 62 10.14 -2.30 4.04
C ARG A 62 11.05 -1.30 3.32
N LEU A 63 10.54 -0.63 2.29
CA LEU A 63 11.27 0.41 1.55
C LEU A 63 11.55 1.65 2.42
N VAL A 64 10.58 2.09 3.22
CA VAL A 64 10.80 3.21 4.17
C VAL A 64 11.82 2.84 5.24
N GLU A 65 11.80 1.60 5.74
CA GLU A 65 12.79 1.08 6.69
C GLU A 65 14.22 1.04 6.11
N THR A 66 14.38 0.95 4.78
CA THR A 66 15.68 1.06 4.09
C THR A 66 16.05 2.48 3.66
N GLY A 67 15.26 3.48 4.04
CA GLY A 67 15.51 4.89 3.75
C GLY A 67 14.91 5.40 2.42
N VAL A 68 14.07 4.61 1.76
CA VAL A 68 13.38 5.01 0.52
C VAL A 68 12.08 5.74 0.85
N GLN A 69 11.92 6.97 0.36
CA GLN A 69 10.66 7.69 0.47
C GLN A 69 9.60 7.07 -0.46
N CYS A 70 8.46 6.70 0.11
CA CYS A 70 7.38 6.04 -0.61
C CYS A 70 6.12 6.92 -0.64
N VAL A 71 5.53 7.06 -1.81
CA VAL A 71 4.28 7.82 -2.02
C VAL A 71 3.22 6.88 -2.60
N ALA A 72 2.01 6.93 -2.05
CA ALA A 72 0.86 6.19 -2.58
C ALA A 72 -0.11 7.14 -3.25
N ILE A 73 -0.40 6.88 -4.53
CA ILE A 73 -1.35 7.65 -5.33
C ILE A 73 -2.56 6.76 -5.58
N ASP A 74 -3.74 7.20 -5.15
CA ASP A 74 -5.00 6.54 -5.44
C ASP A 74 -5.72 7.28 -6.56
N LEU A 75 -5.67 6.69 -7.76
CA LEU A 75 -6.29 7.25 -8.96
C LEU A 75 -7.82 7.22 -8.91
N THR A 76 -8.43 6.48 -7.98
CA THR A 76 -9.91 6.46 -7.83
C THR A 76 -10.43 7.66 -7.05
N THR A 77 -9.62 8.22 -6.15
CA THR A 77 -9.94 9.45 -5.41
C THR A 77 -9.62 10.70 -6.21
N ILE A 78 -8.66 10.62 -7.15
CA ILE A 78 -8.37 11.65 -8.13
C ILE A 78 -9.40 11.53 -9.26
N GLY A 79 -10.62 12.05 -9.02
CA GLY A 79 -11.80 11.82 -9.87
C GLY A 79 -11.54 12.04 -11.36
N THR A 80 -11.89 11.08 -12.21
CA THR A 80 -11.50 11.06 -13.64
C THR A 80 -12.44 11.81 -14.59
N GLN A 81 -13.52 12.42 -14.08
CA GLN A 81 -14.53 13.07 -14.90
C GLN A 81 -14.35 14.59 -14.83
N HIS A 82 -14.01 15.21 -15.97
CA HIS A 82 -13.95 16.67 -16.19
C HIS A 82 -12.84 17.46 -15.47
N ILE A 83 -11.64 16.90 -15.30
CA ILE A 83 -10.45 17.66 -14.87
C ILE A 83 -9.46 17.84 -16.02
N THR A 84 -8.82 19.01 -16.09
CA THR A 84 -7.73 19.26 -17.04
C THR A 84 -6.45 18.54 -16.59
N PRO A 85 -5.50 18.24 -17.50
CA PRO A 85 -4.23 17.63 -17.14
C PRO A 85 -3.50 18.39 -16.01
N GLU A 86 -3.53 19.72 -16.01
CA GLU A 86 -2.88 20.56 -15.01
C GLU A 86 -3.51 20.38 -13.62
N GLN A 87 -4.84 20.30 -13.55
CA GLN A 87 -5.58 20.03 -12.30
C GLN A 87 -5.32 18.61 -11.81
N TRP A 88 -5.17 17.66 -12.73
CA TRP A 88 -4.79 16.28 -12.41
C TRP A 88 -3.36 16.22 -11.85
N TYR A 89 -2.38 16.88 -12.46
CA TYR A 89 -1.01 16.94 -11.92
C TYR A 89 -0.94 17.68 -10.58
N ALA A 90 -1.71 18.75 -10.40
CA ALA A 90 -1.81 19.46 -9.11
C ALA A 90 -2.35 18.54 -8.00
N SER A 91 -3.23 17.59 -8.32
CA SER A 91 -3.72 16.61 -7.36
C SER A 91 -2.64 15.64 -6.84
N LEU A 92 -1.51 15.51 -7.55
CA LEU A 92 -0.37 14.69 -7.13
C LEU A 92 0.60 15.43 -6.19
N GLN A 93 0.61 16.76 -6.21
CA GLN A 93 1.52 17.58 -5.37
C GLN A 93 1.40 17.28 -3.86
N PRO A 94 0.20 17.15 -3.25
CA PRO A 94 0.06 16.88 -1.82
C PRO A 94 0.72 15.57 -1.37
N CYS A 95 0.81 14.59 -2.29
CA CYS A 95 1.39 13.29 -2.01
C CYS A 95 2.93 13.32 -1.96
N CYS A 96 3.56 14.26 -2.67
CA CYS A 96 5.02 14.38 -2.74
C CYS A 96 5.61 15.37 -1.72
N CYS A 97 4.85 16.39 -1.29
CA CYS A 97 5.39 17.50 -0.48
C CYS A 97 5.27 17.32 1.05
N ARG A 98 4.88 16.15 1.57
CA ARG A 98 4.78 15.86 3.02
C ARG A 98 5.95 15.00 3.54
N SER A 99 7.16 15.24 3.05
CA SER A 99 8.39 14.64 3.56
C SER A 99 9.13 15.59 4.50
#